data_AF-A0A3N4H755-F1
#
_entry.id   AF-A0A3N4H755-F1
#
_cell.length_a   1.000
_cell.length_b   1.000
_cell.length_c   1.000
_cell.angle_alpha   90.00
_cell.angle_beta   90.00
_cell.angle_gamma   90.00
#
_symmetry.space_group_name_H-M   'P 1'
#
loop_
_entity.id
_entity.type
_entity.pdbx_description
1 polymer ?
#
loop_
_entity_poly.entity_id
_entity_poly.type
_entity_poly.pdbx_seq_one_letter_code
_entity_poly.pdbx_strand_id
1 'polypeptide(L)'
;MPKGPGKPRKAGPAGVRSDTRSRLASIFIHIASLPDLCTYVSEAFHPDHIEHTCNTFQITEKEFYNLRGMFDTNGNPPDPKHLLKAGVTKEQYCIVQNCFFAINTAKTEHKNRAAILLKELLHSNQATPEVSAFLETICESEAVSERWAAWVITAPLPDEREKVGWCQYFPHCVIDESKLQLDVGLGENLVMRDRASGELIGFVYSDLVKNPQVLEWMDNVIAAGCETLKSVRKEDPGKLGMVGYAAGARNARCLNWKKSWDSGDIAGPYRCNKKGIWDHFDRNISSVFALGSNLLVRTGPKEVVRDYKKAINKYSLPRMDGQRSLIFIEYRDPLTALPHRFDLMDKAAPLGAYTVSFTTGSKGGKEKGGHFYISDYGIRIQGGSNRMVGWQQGELHGTSIPDIDDFGNPNPGDFFQRGYCQVESKQLPKAIQNHVERYGRA
;
A
#
# COMPACT_ATOMS: atom_id res chain seq x y z
N MET A 1 -26.34 -6.64 54.71
CA MET A 1 -25.72 -7.94 55.08
C MET A 1 -24.43 -8.12 54.30
N PRO A 2 -23.26 -8.31 54.92
CA PRO A 2 -22.02 -8.53 54.20
C PRO A 2 -21.91 -10.01 53.78
N LYS A 3 -21.48 -10.24 52.53
CA LYS A 3 -21.24 -11.57 51.95
C LYS A 3 -20.04 -12.22 52.64
N GLY A 4 -20.21 -13.46 53.10
CA GLY A 4 -19.18 -14.24 53.80
C GLY A 4 -17.97 -14.62 52.91
N PRO A 5 -16.85 -15.04 53.53
CA PRO A 5 -15.59 -15.29 52.83
C PRO A 5 -15.68 -16.56 51.97
N GLY A 6 -15.25 -16.43 50.70
CA GLY A 6 -15.22 -17.54 49.75
C GLY A 6 -14.13 -18.57 50.08
N LYS A 7 -14.46 -19.85 49.88
CA LYS A 7 -13.54 -20.98 50.05
C LYS A 7 -12.31 -20.87 49.11
N PRO A 8 -11.11 -21.28 49.57
CA PRO A 8 -9.91 -21.27 48.73
C PRO A 8 -10.00 -22.36 47.64
N ARG A 9 -9.67 -21.99 46.40
CA ARG A 9 -9.51 -22.93 45.27
C ARG A 9 -8.21 -23.71 45.44
N LYS A 10 -8.28 -25.04 45.35
CA LYS A 10 -7.11 -25.92 45.27
C LYS A 10 -6.35 -25.65 43.97
N ALA A 11 -5.05 -25.37 44.07
CA ALA A 11 -4.14 -25.33 42.93
C ALA A 11 -3.94 -26.75 42.38
N GLY A 12 -4.23 -26.95 41.09
CA GLY A 12 -3.86 -28.17 40.37
C GLY A 12 -2.38 -28.15 39.96
N PRO A 13 -1.78 -29.33 39.70
CA PRO A 13 -0.34 -29.46 39.48
C PRO A 13 0.12 -28.70 38.22
N ALA A 14 1.11 -27.83 38.40
CA ALA A 14 1.82 -27.15 37.33
C ALA A 14 2.87 -28.11 36.75
N GLY A 15 2.58 -28.77 35.63
CA GLY A 15 3.55 -29.70 35.04
C GLY A 15 3.35 -30.13 33.58
N VAL A 16 2.23 -29.84 32.92
CA VAL A 16 1.94 -30.40 31.57
C VAL A 16 1.63 -29.33 30.51
N ARG A 17 1.52 -28.04 30.88
CA ARG A 17 1.06 -26.98 29.97
C ARG A 17 2.12 -26.38 29.03
N SER A 18 3.41 -26.59 29.27
CA SER A 18 4.48 -26.04 28.42
C SER A 18 4.69 -26.85 27.14
N ASP A 19 4.52 -28.16 27.19
CA ASP A 19 4.79 -29.07 26.06
C ASP A 19 3.75 -28.95 24.94
N THR A 20 2.45 -28.87 25.30
CA THR A 20 1.36 -28.67 24.33
C THR A 20 1.51 -27.37 23.52
N ARG A 21 2.10 -26.32 24.11
CA ARG A 21 2.29 -25.02 23.44
C ARG A 21 3.38 -25.07 22.36
N SER A 22 4.48 -25.76 22.65
CA SER A 22 5.59 -25.96 21.70
C SER A 22 5.16 -26.83 20.51
N ARG A 23 4.29 -27.82 20.77
CA ARG A 23 3.74 -28.71 19.74
C ARG A 23 2.73 -28.02 18.82
N LEU A 24 1.82 -27.20 19.36
CA LEU A 24 0.87 -26.39 18.57
C LEU A 24 1.57 -25.40 17.64
N ALA A 25 2.65 -24.76 18.10
CA ALA A 25 3.49 -23.92 17.26
C ALA A 25 4.12 -24.71 16.11
N SER A 26 4.67 -25.89 16.39
CA SER A 26 5.30 -26.78 15.39
C SER A 26 4.35 -27.25 14.28
N ILE A 27 3.06 -27.37 14.56
CA ILE A 27 2.04 -27.78 13.57
C ILE A 27 1.64 -26.60 12.68
N PHE A 28 1.51 -25.40 13.27
CA PHE A 28 1.33 -24.16 12.50
C PHE A 28 2.50 -23.94 11.52
N ILE A 29 3.73 -24.22 11.96
CA ILE A 29 4.95 -24.15 11.15
C ILE A 29 4.87 -25.08 9.93
N HIS A 30 4.39 -26.31 10.12
CA HIS A 30 4.34 -27.29 9.04
C HIS A 30 3.24 -26.98 8.03
N ILE A 31 2.02 -26.65 8.49
CA ILE A 31 0.88 -26.34 7.61
C ILE A 31 1.22 -25.13 6.73
N ALA A 32 1.82 -24.08 7.28
CA ALA A 32 2.19 -22.88 6.53
C ALA A 32 3.33 -23.08 5.50
N SER A 33 4.02 -24.24 5.54
CA SER A 33 5.17 -24.56 4.68
C SER A 33 4.83 -25.38 3.43
N LEU A 34 3.56 -25.75 3.24
CA LEU A 34 3.13 -26.62 2.14
C LEU A 34 2.84 -25.82 0.85
N PRO A 35 3.27 -26.32 -0.33
CA PRO A 35 2.88 -25.73 -1.61
C PRO A 35 1.36 -25.83 -1.76
N ASP A 36 0.70 -24.71 -2.10
CA ASP A 36 -0.77 -24.58 -2.15
C ASP A 36 -1.47 -24.80 -0.81
N LEU A 37 -1.11 -23.95 0.16
CA LEU A 37 -1.76 -23.80 1.47
C LEU A 37 -3.30 -23.83 1.38
N CYS A 38 -3.91 -23.16 0.40
CA CYS A 38 -5.37 -23.13 0.25
C CYS A 38 -5.98 -24.50 -0.10
N THR A 39 -5.32 -25.29 -0.95
CA THR A 39 -5.78 -26.63 -1.34
C THR A 39 -5.59 -27.60 -0.18
N TYR A 40 -4.42 -27.55 0.46
CA TYR A 40 -4.09 -28.44 1.57
C TYR A 40 -4.90 -28.15 2.83
N VAL A 41 -5.17 -26.88 3.14
CA VAL A 41 -6.10 -26.50 4.23
C VAL A 41 -7.50 -27.05 3.93
N SER A 42 -7.98 -26.98 2.68
CA SER A 42 -9.30 -27.53 2.36
C SER A 42 -9.39 -29.06 2.50
N GLU A 43 -8.32 -29.78 2.14
CA GLU A 43 -8.26 -31.25 2.19
C GLU A 43 -7.93 -31.79 3.59
N ALA A 44 -6.97 -31.17 4.30
CA ALA A 44 -6.57 -31.58 5.65
C ALA A 44 -7.66 -31.31 6.70
N PHE A 45 -8.58 -30.36 6.46
CA PHE A 45 -9.74 -30.11 7.33
C PHE A 45 -11.02 -30.84 6.88
N HIS A 46 -10.94 -31.71 5.87
CA HIS A 46 -12.02 -32.61 5.49
C HIS A 46 -12.14 -33.77 6.51
N PRO A 47 -13.36 -34.15 6.94
CA PRO A 47 -13.56 -35.17 7.99
C PRO A 47 -12.81 -36.49 7.76
N ASP A 48 -12.70 -36.90 6.50
CA ASP A 48 -12.08 -38.19 6.13
C ASP A 48 -10.55 -38.21 6.26
N HIS A 49 -9.91 -37.05 6.44
CA HIS A 49 -8.46 -36.92 6.54
C HIS A 49 -7.97 -36.59 7.96
N ILE A 50 -8.88 -36.48 8.93
CA ILE A 50 -8.57 -36.09 10.31
C ILE A 50 -7.61 -37.09 10.96
N GLU A 51 -7.85 -38.40 10.81
CA GLU A 51 -7.00 -39.43 11.41
C GLU A 51 -5.60 -39.44 10.80
N HIS A 52 -5.50 -39.34 9.47
CA HIS A 52 -4.22 -39.25 8.76
C HIS A 52 -3.43 -38.00 9.20
N THR A 53 -4.11 -36.86 9.32
CA THR A 53 -3.53 -35.59 9.75
C THR A 53 -3.06 -35.66 11.21
N CYS A 54 -3.89 -36.18 12.12
CA CYS A 54 -3.53 -36.37 13.52
C CYS A 54 -2.31 -37.29 13.69
N ASN A 55 -2.27 -38.39 12.93
CA ASN A 55 -1.16 -39.34 12.96
C ASN A 55 0.13 -38.76 12.37
N THR A 56 0.02 -38.02 11.26
CA THR A 56 1.16 -37.38 10.59
C THR A 56 1.80 -36.32 11.48
N PHE A 57 0.97 -35.56 12.21
CA PHE A 57 1.42 -34.46 13.06
C PHE A 57 1.56 -34.83 14.54
N GLN A 58 1.37 -36.11 14.87
CA GLN A 58 1.41 -36.64 16.24
C GLN A 58 0.62 -35.78 17.24
N ILE A 59 -0.59 -35.41 16.84
CA ILE A 59 -1.53 -34.65 17.66
C ILE A 59 -2.79 -35.43 17.93
N THR A 60 -3.42 -35.11 19.05
CA THR A 60 -4.74 -35.62 19.35
C THR A 60 -5.78 -34.95 18.46
N GLU A 61 -6.85 -35.68 18.16
CA GLU A 61 -8.01 -35.15 17.44
C GLU A 61 -8.58 -33.89 18.13
N LYS A 62 -8.51 -33.83 19.47
CA LYS A 62 -8.87 -32.64 20.26
C LYS A 62 -7.98 -31.43 19.97
N GLU A 63 -6.66 -31.62 19.83
CA GLU A 63 -5.73 -30.55 19.44
C GLU A 63 -5.98 -30.10 18.00
N PHE A 64 -6.28 -31.04 17.10
CA PHE A 64 -6.67 -30.77 15.73
C PHE A 64 -7.95 -29.91 15.64
N TYR A 65 -9.01 -30.24 16.40
CA TYR A 65 -10.23 -29.42 16.44
C TYR A 65 -10.01 -28.05 17.07
N ASN A 66 -9.11 -27.94 18.06
CA ASN A 66 -8.72 -26.64 18.61
C ASN A 66 -8.00 -25.79 17.54
N LEU A 67 -7.12 -26.39 16.73
CA LEU A 67 -6.46 -25.73 15.59
C LEU A 67 -7.46 -25.35 14.48
N ARG A 68 -8.42 -26.23 14.16
CA ARG A 68 -9.49 -25.94 13.20
C ARG A 68 -10.37 -24.78 13.66
N GLY A 69 -10.68 -24.71 14.96
CA GLY A 69 -11.40 -23.58 15.56
C GLY A 69 -10.60 -22.27 15.62
N MET A 70 -9.31 -22.31 15.25
CA MET A 70 -8.47 -21.13 15.09
C MET A 70 -8.48 -20.56 13.67
N PHE A 71 -9.08 -21.21 12.67
CA PHE A 71 -9.28 -20.60 11.36
C PHE A 71 -10.78 -20.40 11.14
N ASP A 72 -11.16 -19.32 10.46
CA ASP A 72 -12.57 -19.23 10.04
C ASP A 72 -12.86 -20.24 8.93
N THR A 73 -14.14 -20.41 8.59
CA THR A 73 -14.57 -21.35 7.54
C THR A 73 -14.03 -21.03 6.15
N ASN A 74 -13.35 -19.89 5.97
CA ASN A 74 -12.74 -19.45 4.72
C ASN A 74 -11.21 -19.59 4.73
N GLY A 75 -10.62 -20.17 5.78
CA GLY A 75 -9.17 -20.31 5.93
C GLY A 75 -8.45 -19.03 6.31
N ASN A 76 -9.16 -18.01 6.82
CA ASN A 76 -8.53 -16.80 7.34
C ASN A 76 -7.83 -17.09 8.68
N PRO A 77 -6.71 -16.41 8.97
CA PRO A 77 -5.95 -16.62 10.18
C PRO A 77 -6.78 -16.33 11.45
N PRO A 78 -6.38 -16.91 12.60
CA PRO A 78 -7.09 -16.78 13.86
C PRO A 78 -7.33 -15.36 14.32
N ASP A 79 -8.50 -15.15 14.94
CA ASP A 79 -8.76 -13.96 15.73
C ASP A 79 -7.61 -13.77 16.74
N PRO A 80 -6.92 -12.62 16.73
CA PRO A 80 -5.81 -12.32 17.63
C PRO A 80 -6.12 -12.59 19.11
N LYS A 81 -7.39 -12.44 19.52
CA LYS A 81 -7.84 -12.69 20.90
C LYS A 81 -7.65 -14.15 21.32
N HIS A 82 -7.69 -15.09 20.39
CA HIS A 82 -7.47 -16.51 20.67
C HIS A 82 -5.97 -16.82 20.85
N LEU A 83 -5.10 -16.16 20.09
CA LEU A 83 -3.66 -16.34 20.16
C LEU A 83 -3.03 -15.64 21.37
N LEU A 84 -3.53 -14.47 21.76
CA LEU A 84 -3.12 -13.80 22.99
C LEU A 84 -3.48 -14.64 24.23
N LYS A 85 -4.67 -15.27 24.23
CA LYS A 85 -5.07 -16.24 25.27
C LYS A 85 -4.17 -17.49 25.29
N ALA A 86 -3.57 -17.84 24.15
CA ALA A 86 -2.59 -18.92 24.03
C ALA A 86 -1.17 -18.52 24.47
N GLY A 87 -0.92 -17.23 24.75
CA GLY A 87 0.37 -16.71 25.19
C GLY A 87 1.31 -16.31 24.05
N VAL A 88 0.80 -16.17 22.82
CA VAL A 88 1.55 -15.60 21.69
C VAL A 88 1.75 -14.11 21.94
N THR A 89 2.98 -13.62 21.84
CA THR A 89 3.29 -12.21 22.02
C THR A 89 2.79 -11.36 20.84
N LYS A 90 2.65 -10.05 21.09
CA LYS A 90 2.34 -9.02 20.08
C LYS A 90 3.21 -9.17 18.82
N GLU A 91 4.51 -9.32 19.04
CA GLU A 91 5.54 -9.42 18.02
C GLU A 91 5.46 -10.73 17.22
N GLN A 92 5.33 -11.88 17.90
CA GLN A 92 5.21 -13.19 17.25
C GLN A 92 3.98 -13.29 16.33
N TYR A 93 2.86 -12.65 16.70
CA TYR A 93 1.67 -12.64 15.85
C TYR A 93 1.83 -11.77 14.61
N CYS A 94 2.43 -10.57 14.76
CA CYS A 94 2.74 -9.70 13.63
C CYS A 94 3.62 -10.40 12.59
N ILE A 95 4.64 -11.12 13.05
CA ILE A 95 5.51 -11.94 12.20
C ILE A 95 4.68 -12.97 11.39
N VAL A 96 3.81 -13.74 12.06
CA VAL A 96 2.98 -14.76 11.40
C VAL A 96 2.01 -14.14 10.37
N GLN A 97 1.38 -13.01 10.70
CA GLN A 97 0.49 -12.28 9.79
C GLN A 97 1.23 -11.72 8.57
N ASN A 98 2.38 -11.09 8.79
CA ASN A 98 3.20 -10.52 7.72
C ASN A 98 3.69 -11.60 6.76
N CYS A 99 4.07 -12.77 7.29
CA CYS A 99 4.44 -13.91 6.46
C CYS A 99 3.23 -14.47 5.69
N PHE A 100 2.06 -14.57 6.33
CA PHE A 100 0.83 -14.99 5.65
C PHE A 100 0.43 -14.02 4.52
N PHE A 101 0.56 -12.71 4.75
CA PHE A 101 0.29 -11.69 3.74
C PHE A 101 1.31 -11.75 2.60
N ALA A 102 2.61 -11.87 2.91
CA ALA A 102 3.68 -12.01 1.92
C ALA A 102 3.48 -13.27 1.04
N ILE A 103 3.17 -14.43 1.64
CA ILE A 103 2.89 -15.67 0.91
C ILE A 103 1.67 -15.52 -0.02
N ASN A 104 0.64 -14.81 0.41
CA ASN A 104 -0.58 -14.63 -0.39
C ASN A 104 -0.43 -13.57 -1.51
N THR A 105 0.53 -12.65 -1.38
CA THR A 105 0.75 -11.56 -2.35
C THR A 105 1.91 -11.80 -3.32
N ALA A 106 2.83 -12.69 -2.96
CA ALA A 106 3.98 -13.08 -3.78
C ALA A 106 3.59 -13.82 -5.08
N LYS A 107 4.37 -13.60 -6.16
CA LYS A 107 4.31 -14.43 -7.38
C LYS A 107 4.64 -15.89 -7.00
N THR A 108 4.13 -16.87 -7.75
CA THR A 108 4.21 -18.31 -7.42
C THR A 108 5.63 -18.78 -7.08
N GLU A 109 6.66 -18.27 -7.76
CA GLU A 109 8.06 -18.60 -7.51
C GLU A 109 8.60 -18.07 -6.16
N HIS A 110 8.07 -16.95 -5.66
CA HIS A 110 8.46 -16.35 -4.38
C HIS A 110 7.70 -16.95 -3.19
N LYS A 111 6.55 -17.61 -3.43
CA LYS A 111 5.78 -18.28 -2.36
C LYS A 111 6.56 -19.39 -1.67
N ASN A 112 7.27 -20.20 -2.45
CA ASN A 112 8.11 -21.27 -1.92
C ASN A 112 9.26 -20.72 -1.07
N ARG A 113 9.83 -19.58 -1.47
CA ARG A 113 10.90 -18.91 -0.71
C ARG A 113 10.37 -18.31 0.59
N ALA A 114 9.22 -17.64 0.58
CA ALA A 114 8.55 -17.13 1.77
C ALA A 114 8.15 -18.26 2.75
N ALA A 115 7.72 -19.42 2.24
CA ALA A 115 7.41 -20.60 3.04
C ALA A 115 8.65 -21.23 3.70
N ILE A 116 9.79 -21.28 3.00
CA ILE A 116 11.08 -21.74 3.56
C ILE A 116 11.57 -20.78 4.65
N LEU A 117 11.48 -19.48 4.39
CA LEU A 117 11.86 -18.42 5.32
C LEU A 117 10.99 -18.42 6.60
N LEU A 118 9.68 -18.62 6.46
CA LEU A 118 8.76 -18.81 7.60
C LEU A 118 9.13 -20.03 8.45
N LYS A 119 9.57 -21.11 7.80
CA LYS A 119 10.05 -22.32 8.48
C LYS A 119 11.30 -22.03 9.30
N GLU A 120 12.29 -21.32 8.76
CA GLU A 120 13.53 -20.97 9.49
C GLU A 120 13.27 -20.05 10.69
N LEU A 121 12.40 -19.07 10.52
CA LEU A 121 12.08 -18.07 11.52
C LEU A 121 11.34 -18.64 12.75
N LEU A 122 10.47 -19.61 12.51
CA LEU A 122 9.71 -20.27 13.57
C LEU A 122 10.50 -21.39 14.28
N HIS A 123 11.55 -21.95 13.66
CA HIS A 123 12.45 -22.92 14.31
C HIS A 123 13.55 -22.26 15.14
N SER A 124 13.97 -21.04 14.81
CA SER A 124 15.11 -20.36 15.45
C SER A 124 14.71 -19.46 16.63
N ASN A 125 13.42 -19.21 16.87
CA ASN A 125 12.93 -18.19 17.82
C ASN A 125 13.57 -16.79 17.61
N GLN A 126 14.19 -16.58 16.46
CA GLN A 126 14.87 -15.35 16.06
C GLN A 126 14.49 -15.08 14.61
N ALA A 127 14.09 -13.85 14.30
CA ALA A 127 13.90 -13.45 12.92
C ALA A 127 15.22 -13.59 12.16
N THR A 128 15.29 -14.47 11.16
CA THR A 128 16.37 -14.38 10.18
C THR A 128 16.15 -13.08 9.39
N PRO A 129 17.21 -12.28 9.11
CA PRO A 129 17.09 -10.97 8.45
C PRO A 129 16.35 -11.00 7.11
N GLU A 130 16.29 -12.17 6.45
CA GLU A 130 15.75 -12.33 5.10
C GLU A 130 14.22 -12.40 5.02
N VAL A 131 13.51 -12.71 6.11
CA VAL A 131 12.03 -12.77 6.13
C VAL A 131 11.40 -11.40 6.37
N SER A 132 12.14 -10.53 7.06
CA SER A 132 11.67 -9.21 7.47
C SER A 132 11.52 -8.26 6.26
N ALA A 133 12.30 -8.47 5.20
CA ALA A 133 12.39 -7.60 4.03
C ALA A 133 11.10 -7.47 3.17
N PHE A 134 10.13 -8.38 3.28
CA PHE A 134 8.98 -8.39 2.35
C PHE A 134 7.91 -7.33 2.63
N LEU A 135 7.91 -6.70 3.82
CA LEU A 135 6.93 -5.69 4.23
C LEU A 135 7.58 -4.62 5.12
N GLU A 136 8.88 -4.37 4.93
CA GLU A 136 9.62 -3.42 5.74
C GLU A 136 9.40 -1.98 5.28
N THR A 137 9.03 -1.12 6.22
CA THR A 137 9.14 0.32 6.01
C THR A 137 10.61 0.73 6.16
N ILE A 138 11.14 1.48 5.21
CA ILE A 138 12.55 1.89 5.21
C ILE A 138 12.70 3.19 6.00
N CYS A 139 13.70 3.25 6.88
CA CYS A 139 14.14 4.46 7.59
C CYS A 139 15.53 4.86 7.11
N GLU A 140 15.81 6.16 6.99
CA GLU A 140 17.15 6.64 6.63
C GLU A 140 18.13 6.62 7.82
N SER A 141 17.64 6.46 9.05
CA SER A 141 18.49 6.39 10.25
C SER A 141 17.84 5.60 11.40
N GLU A 142 18.69 5.14 12.32
CA GLU A 142 18.26 4.47 13.56
C GLU A 142 17.38 5.39 14.41
N ALA A 143 17.69 6.69 14.46
CA ALA A 143 16.90 7.63 15.24
C ALA A 143 15.46 7.78 14.72
N VAL A 144 15.28 7.76 13.38
CA VAL A 144 13.94 7.78 12.75
C VAL A 144 13.22 6.46 13.03
N SER A 145 13.93 5.34 12.92
CA SER A 145 13.44 3.99 13.24
C SER A 145 12.89 3.93 14.68
N GLU A 146 13.66 4.37 15.67
CA GLU A 146 13.24 4.40 17.08
C GLU A 146 12.03 5.29 17.32
N ARG A 147 12.01 6.52 16.76
CA ARG A 147 10.85 7.43 16.87
C ARG A 147 9.60 6.84 16.24
N TRP A 148 9.74 6.25 15.06
CA TRP A 148 8.64 5.59 14.34
C TRP A 148 8.08 4.42 15.16
N ALA A 149 8.95 3.54 15.66
CA ALA A 149 8.56 2.41 16.50
C ALA A 149 7.79 2.87 17.75
N ALA A 150 8.28 3.92 18.44
CA ALA A 150 7.63 4.48 19.61
C ALA A 150 6.24 5.07 19.28
N TRP A 151 6.13 5.80 18.16
CA TRP A 151 4.86 6.35 17.71
C TRP A 151 3.86 5.25 17.36
N VAL A 152 4.26 4.26 16.56
CA VAL A 152 3.43 3.11 16.18
C VAL A 152 2.84 2.37 17.39
N ILE A 153 3.60 2.26 18.48
CA ILE A 153 3.16 1.57 19.71
C ILE A 153 2.10 2.39 20.47
N THR A 154 2.18 3.71 20.41
CA THR A 154 1.41 4.62 21.28
C THR A 154 0.28 5.36 20.56
N ALA A 155 0.33 5.46 19.23
CA ALA A 155 -0.63 6.19 18.43
C ALA A 155 -2.02 5.51 18.46
N PRO A 156 -3.11 6.28 18.52
CA PRO A 156 -4.45 5.73 18.39
C PRO A 156 -4.62 5.11 17.00
N LEU A 157 -5.30 3.95 16.91
CA LEU A 157 -5.63 3.32 15.63
C LEU A 157 -6.66 4.19 14.85
N PRO A 158 -6.29 4.78 13.71
CA PRO A 158 -7.18 5.65 12.94
C PRO A 158 -8.31 4.89 12.21
N ASP A 159 -8.22 3.57 11.98
CA ASP A 159 -9.36 2.75 11.56
C ASP A 159 -10.08 2.00 12.69
N GLU A 160 -11.24 2.52 13.09
CA GLU A 160 -12.11 1.85 14.08
C GLU A 160 -12.61 0.46 13.66
N ARG A 161 -12.62 0.17 12.35
CA ARG A 161 -13.00 -1.16 11.82
C ARG A 161 -11.97 -2.23 12.20
N GLU A 162 -10.78 -1.80 12.56
CA GLU A 162 -9.65 -2.63 12.96
C GLU A 162 -9.31 -2.42 14.44
N LYS A 163 -10.34 -2.21 15.29
CA LYS A 163 -10.26 -2.48 16.76
C LYS A 163 -9.83 -3.92 17.09
N VAL A 164 -9.59 -4.73 16.07
CA VAL A 164 -8.78 -5.94 16.08
C VAL A 164 -7.27 -5.63 15.85
N GLY A 165 -6.74 -4.57 16.47
CA GLY A 165 -5.49 -4.55 17.22
C GLY A 165 -4.11 -4.47 16.55
N TRP A 166 -3.93 -4.61 15.23
CA TRP A 166 -2.58 -4.99 14.73
C TRP A 166 -2.08 -4.34 13.43
N CYS A 167 -2.87 -3.50 12.76
CA CYS A 167 -2.49 -2.90 11.47
C CYS A 167 -1.46 -1.76 11.55
N GLN A 168 -0.93 -1.49 12.74
CA GLN A 168 0.08 -0.48 13.00
C GLN A 168 1.52 -0.99 12.84
N TYR A 169 1.78 -2.30 12.95
CA TYR A 169 3.15 -2.81 13.01
C TYR A 169 3.62 -3.40 11.68
N PHE A 170 4.05 -2.51 10.78
CA PHE A 170 4.97 -2.91 9.72
C PHE A 170 6.36 -3.04 10.33
N PRO A 171 7.08 -4.17 10.12
CA PRO A 171 8.51 -4.22 10.40
C PRO A 171 9.16 -3.03 9.70
N HIS A 172 10.22 -2.48 10.27
CA HIS A 172 10.95 -1.39 9.65
C HIS A 172 12.43 -1.65 9.80
N CYS A 173 13.20 -1.17 8.83
CA CYS A 173 14.63 -1.35 8.80
C CYS A 173 15.31 -0.02 8.49
N VAL A 174 16.50 0.15 9.04
CA VAL A 174 17.39 1.22 8.60
C VAL A 174 18.04 0.79 7.29
N ILE A 175 18.05 1.71 6.32
CA ILE A 175 18.66 1.45 5.02
C ILE A 175 20.14 1.07 5.18
N ASP A 176 20.52 -0.05 4.58
CA ASP A 176 21.90 -0.45 4.43
C ASP A 176 22.42 0.09 3.09
N GLU A 177 23.05 1.27 3.11
CA GLU A 177 23.51 1.93 1.89
C GLU A 177 24.53 1.09 1.09
N SER A 178 25.21 0.14 1.74
CA SER A 178 26.15 -0.76 1.05
C SER A 178 25.46 -1.75 0.09
N LYS A 179 24.16 -1.96 0.27
CA LYS A 179 23.32 -2.80 -0.60
C LYS A 179 22.68 -2.01 -1.74
N LEU A 180 22.82 -0.69 -1.77
CA LEU A 180 22.34 0.11 -2.90
C LEU A 180 23.22 -0.14 -4.12
N GLN A 181 22.59 -0.54 -5.22
CA GLN A 181 23.24 -0.64 -6.52
C GLN A 181 23.20 0.70 -7.26
N LEU A 182 22.21 1.53 -6.97
CA LEU A 182 22.02 2.83 -7.59
C LEU A 182 21.32 3.80 -6.63
N ASP A 183 21.89 5.00 -6.47
CA ASP A 183 21.29 6.11 -5.72
C ASP A 183 21.09 7.31 -6.67
N VAL A 184 19.84 7.55 -7.07
CA VAL A 184 19.47 8.55 -8.08
C VAL A 184 19.22 9.90 -7.42
N GLY A 185 20.10 10.85 -7.67
CA GLY A 185 20.07 12.23 -7.16
C GLY A 185 18.98 13.12 -7.76
N LEU A 186 18.80 14.30 -7.15
CA LEU A 186 17.70 15.25 -7.42
C LEU A 186 17.62 15.83 -8.84
N GLY A 187 18.73 15.89 -9.56
CA GLY A 187 18.78 16.41 -10.95
C GLY A 187 18.88 15.33 -12.02
N GLU A 188 18.98 14.06 -11.62
CA GLU A 188 19.27 12.98 -12.55
C GLU A 188 18.05 12.55 -13.35
N ASN A 189 18.30 12.16 -14.59
CA ASN A 189 17.30 11.69 -15.55
C ASN A 189 17.80 10.38 -16.14
N LEU A 190 17.07 9.29 -15.94
CA LEU A 190 17.54 7.97 -16.33
C LEU A 190 16.43 6.97 -16.62
N VAL A 191 16.76 5.97 -17.42
CA VAL A 191 15.93 4.81 -17.74
C VAL A 191 16.69 3.57 -17.30
N MET A 192 16.11 2.82 -16.38
CA MET A 192 16.74 1.67 -15.72
C MET A 192 16.26 0.38 -16.37
N ARG A 193 17.20 -0.49 -16.74
CA ARG A 193 16.90 -1.79 -17.34
C ARG A 193 17.64 -2.89 -16.61
N ASP A 194 16.99 -4.03 -16.49
CA ASP A 194 17.64 -5.23 -15.98
C ASP A 194 18.73 -5.66 -16.97
N ARG A 195 19.92 -5.96 -16.42
CA ARG A 195 21.09 -6.28 -17.24
C ARG A 195 20.92 -7.61 -17.98
N ALA A 196 20.25 -8.58 -17.38
CA ALA A 196 20.13 -9.93 -17.92
C ALA A 196 19.01 -10.02 -18.97
N SER A 197 17.84 -9.44 -18.68
CA SER A 197 16.67 -9.52 -19.55
C SER A 197 16.55 -8.34 -20.53
N GLY A 198 17.17 -7.19 -20.22
CA GLY A 198 16.98 -5.93 -20.95
C GLY A 198 15.61 -5.28 -20.69
N GLU A 199 14.80 -5.85 -19.79
CA GLU A 199 13.48 -5.33 -19.45
C GLU A 199 13.58 -4.00 -18.69
N LEU A 200 12.60 -3.14 -18.90
CA LEU A 200 12.53 -1.84 -18.25
C LEU A 200 12.13 -2.01 -16.78
N ILE A 201 13.02 -1.70 -15.85
CA ILE A 201 12.73 -1.71 -14.41
C ILE A 201 11.91 -0.47 -14.05
N GLY A 202 12.37 0.70 -14.51
CA GLY A 202 11.76 1.98 -14.22
C GLY A 202 12.49 3.14 -14.89
N PHE A 203 12.03 4.36 -14.62
CA PHE A 203 12.63 5.58 -15.10
C PHE A 203 12.40 6.72 -14.10
N VAL A 204 13.30 7.71 -14.14
CA VAL A 204 13.21 8.94 -13.36
C VAL A 204 13.47 10.11 -14.28
N TYR A 205 12.59 11.11 -14.25
CA TYR A 205 12.81 12.38 -14.93
C TYR A 205 12.63 13.55 -13.96
N SER A 206 13.63 14.43 -13.96
CA SER A 206 13.71 15.63 -13.11
C SER A 206 13.50 16.89 -13.93
N ASP A 207 13.04 17.95 -13.26
CA ASP A 207 12.77 19.25 -13.88
C ASP A 207 11.83 19.14 -15.08
N LEU A 208 10.82 18.27 -15.00
CA LEU A 208 9.98 17.92 -16.14
C LEU A 208 9.10 19.10 -16.58
N VAL A 209 8.55 19.85 -15.62
CA VAL A 209 7.77 21.07 -15.86
C VAL A 209 8.71 22.28 -15.81
N LYS A 210 8.97 22.90 -16.95
CA LYS A 210 9.90 24.03 -17.06
C LYS A 210 9.31 25.39 -16.64
N ASN A 211 7.99 25.53 -16.69
CA ASN A 211 7.32 26.73 -16.25
C ASN A 211 7.02 26.64 -14.74
N PRO A 212 7.69 27.43 -13.87
CA PRO A 212 7.52 27.34 -12.42
C PRO A 212 6.10 27.65 -11.96
N GLN A 213 5.36 28.50 -12.69
CA GLN A 213 3.98 28.86 -12.34
C GLN A 213 3.00 27.73 -12.62
N VAL A 214 3.27 26.92 -13.66
CA VAL A 214 2.50 25.71 -13.94
C VAL A 214 2.76 24.68 -12.84
N LEU A 215 4.03 24.50 -12.43
CA LEU A 215 4.38 23.58 -11.35
C LEU A 215 3.74 24.00 -10.01
N GLU A 216 3.81 25.29 -9.67
CA GLU A 216 3.17 25.87 -8.49
C GLU A 216 1.65 25.67 -8.52
N TRP A 217 1.00 25.91 -9.66
CA TRP A 217 -0.43 25.64 -9.82
C TRP A 217 -0.76 24.16 -9.58
N MET A 218 0.01 23.22 -10.16
CA MET A 218 -0.20 21.78 -9.95
C MET A 218 -0.07 21.42 -8.48
N ASP A 219 0.96 21.93 -7.81
CA ASP A 219 1.23 21.65 -6.40
C ASP A 219 0.14 22.21 -5.49
N ASN A 220 -0.35 23.43 -5.74
CA ASN A 220 -1.45 24.04 -5.01
C ASN A 220 -2.76 23.24 -5.15
N VAL A 221 -3.05 22.71 -6.34
CA VAL A 221 -4.22 21.86 -6.57
C VAL A 221 -4.09 20.54 -5.81
N ILE A 222 -2.91 19.93 -5.81
CA ILE A 222 -2.64 18.69 -5.06
C ILE A 222 -2.73 18.95 -3.55
N ALA A 223 -2.17 20.05 -3.05
CA ALA A 223 -2.25 20.47 -1.66
C ALA A 223 -3.71 20.59 -1.19
N ALA A 224 -4.56 21.27 -1.98
CA ALA A 224 -5.99 21.36 -1.71
C ALA A 224 -6.65 19.97 -1.65
N GLY A 225 -6.23 19.03 -2.50
CA GLY A 225 -6.68 17.64 -2.46
C GLY A 225 -6.26 16.93 -1.17
N CYS A 226 -5.00 17.07 -0.76
CA CYS A 226 -4.48 16.55 0.49
C CYS A 226 -5.19 17.13 1.71
N GLU A 227 -5.61 18.40 1.69
CA GLU A 227 -6.35 18.99 2.80
C GLU A 227 -7.80 18.48 2.88
N THR A 228 -8.46 18.31 1.73
CA THR A 228 -9.93 18.21 1.67
C THR A 228 -10.46 16.80 1.45
N LEU A 229 -9.69 15.91 0.85
CA LEU A 229 -10.11 14.54 0.57
C LEU A 229 -9.82 13.63 1.76
N LYS A 230 -10.54 12.54 1.92
CA LYS A 230 -10.25 11.53 2.95
C LYS A 230 -9.08 10.64 2.49
N SER A 231 -8.15 10.37 3.40
CA SER A 231 -7.09 9.40 3.12
C SER A 231 -7.67 7.99 2.93
N VAL A 232 -7.19 7.27 1.92
CA VAL A 232 -7.52 5.86 1.71
C VAL A 232 -6.58 4.91 2.45
N ARG A 233 -5.45 5.42 2.94
CA ARG A 233 -4.54 4.74 3.86
C ARG A 233 -4.53 5.54 5.15
N LYS A 234 -5.24 5.02 6.16
CA LYS A 234 -5.39 5.72 7.43
C LYS A 234 -4.21 5.50 8.36
N GLU A 235 -3.55 4.35 8.23
CA GLU A 235 -2.48 3.89 9.12
C GLU A 235 -1.08 4.40 8.68
N ASP A 236 -0.92 4.78 7.41
CA ASP A 236 0.34 5.33 6.89
C ASP A 236 0.52 6.79 7.37
N PRO A 237 1.76 7.21 7.70
CA PRO A 237 2.03 8.62 8.00
C PRO A 237 1.86 9.43 6.71
N GLY A 238 0.94 10.39 6.75
CA GLY A 238 0.58 11.24 5.60
C GLY A 238 -0.83 10.96 5.07
N LYS A 239 -1.05 11.31 3.80
CA LYS A 239 -2.40 11.36 3.23
C LYS A 239 -2.44 11.00 1.76
N LEU A 240 -3.23 9.97 1.43
CA LEU A 240 -3.50 9.57 0.05
C LEU A 240 -4.97 9.79 -0.28
N GLY A 241 -5.26 10.93 -0.91
CA GLY A 241 -6.57 11.22 -1.48
C GLY A 241 -6.79 10.46 -2.80
N MET A 242 -7.98 9.90 -2.99
CA MET A 242 -8.36 9.26 -4.26
C MET A 242 -9.28 10.19 -5.05
N VAL A 243 -8.94 10.41 -6.32
CA VAL A 243 -9.70 11.23 -7.28
C VAL A 243 -9.88 10.45 -8.57
N GLY A 244 -10.96 10.74 -9.31
CA GLY A 244 -11.22 10.11 -10.60
C GLY A 244 -12.18 8.92 -10.50
N TYR A 245 -12.18 8.05 -11.51
CA TYR A 245 -13.06 6.88 -11.54
C TYR A 245 -12.63 5.82 -10.53
N ALA A 246 -13.58 5.38 -9.71
CA ALA A 246 -13.41 4.28 -8.76
C ALA A 246 -14.38 3.13 -9.07
N ALA A 247 -13.99 1.92 -8.67
CA ALA A 247 -14.78 0.70 -8.83
C ALA A 247 -15.95 0.56 -7.83
N GLY A 248 -16.13 1.53 -6.94
CA GLY A 248 -17.10 1.45 -5.84
C GLY A 248 -16.68 0.50 -4.72
N ALA A 249 -17.63 0.09 -3.88
CA ALA A 249 -17.39 -0.84 -2.79
C ALA A 249 -17.28 -2.29 -3.29
N ARG A 250 -16.56 -3.16 -2.58
CA ARG A 250 -16.36 -4.57 -2.99
C ARG A 250 -17.67 -5.33 -3.18
N ASN A 251 -18.66 -5.04 -2.32
CA ASN A 251 -20.00 -5.63 -2.31
C ASN A 251 -21.03 -4.85 -3.15
N ALA A 252 -20.66 -3.68 -3.67
CA ALA A 252 -21.53 -2.83 -4.49
C ALA A 252 -20.67 -2.14 -5.55
N ARG A 253 -20.12 -2.95 -6.47
CA ARG A 253 -19.22 -2.47 -7.51
C ARG A 253 -19.98 -1.57 -8.46
N CYS A 254 -19.58 -0.32 -8.54
CA CYS A 254 -20.13 0.63 -9.47
C CYS A 254 -19.00 1.53 -9.97
N LEU A 255 -18.87 1.64 -11.29
CA LEU A 255 -18.00 2.65 -11.87
C LEU A 255 -18.61 4.02 -11.59
N ASN A 256 -17.96 4.82 -10.77
CA ASN A 256 -18.42 6.18 -10.48
C ASN A 256 -17.24 7.11 -10.21
N TRP A 257 -17.48 8.42 -10.36
CA TRP A 257 -16.50 9.42 -9.98
C TRP A 257 -16.37 9.47 -8.45
N LYS A 258 -15.14 9.39 -7.97
CA LYS A 258 -14.83 9.34 -6.55
C LYS A 258 -15.07 10.71 -5.92
N LYS A 259 -15.90 10.71 -4.88
CA LYS A 259 -16.06 11.84 -3.96
C LYS A 259 -15.86 11.32 -2.55
N SER A 260 -14.66 11.49 -2.01
CA SER A 260 -14.35 11.14 -0.62
C SER A 260 -13.79 12.36 0.08
N TRP A 261 -14.66 13.17 0.64
CA TRP A 261 -14.29 14.31 1.45
C TRP A 261 -13.88 13.88 2.85
N ASP A 262 -12.93 14.60 3.43
CA ASP A 262 -12.61 14.47 4.84
C ASP A 262 -13.70 15.09 5.72
N SER A 263 -13.64 14.82 7.02
CA SER A 263 -14.40 15.54 8.04
C SER A 263 -13.64 16.76 8.54
N GLY A 264 -14.35 17.86 8.81
CA GLY A 264 -13.77 19.07 9.39
C GLY A 264 -14.13 20.34 8.61
N ASP A 265 -13.77 21.48 9.19
CA ASP A 265 -14.16 22.80 8.69
C ASP A 265 -13.55 23.10 7.31
N ILE A 266 -12.35 22.60 7.05
CA ILE A 266 -11.68 22.76 5.75
C ILE A 266 -12.43 22.00 4.63
N ALA A 267 -12.88 20.77 4.91
CA ALA A 267 -13.59 19.95 3.94
C ALA A 267 -15.08 20.31 3.80
N GLY A 268 -15.66 21.01 4.79
CA GLY A 268 -17.08 21.42 4.81
C GLY A 268 -17.53 22.17 3.56
N PRO A 269 -16.85 23.26 3.16
CA PRO A 269 -17.15 24.01 1.93
C PRO A 269 -17.14 23.17 0.66
N TYR A 270 -16.23 22.19 0.55
CA TYR A 270 -16.16 21.29 -0.60
C TYR A 270 -17.36 20.33 -0.64
N ARG A 271 -17.75 19.79 0.52
CA ARG A 271 -18.87 18.86 0.64
C ARG A 271 -20.21 19.49 0.26
N CYS A 272 -20.45 20.74 0.64
CA CYS A 272 -21.65 21.48 0.24
C CYS A 272 -21.50 22.21 -1.09
N ASN A 273 -20.36 22.05 -1.78
CA ASN A 273 -19.99 22.75 -3.00
C ASN A 273 -20.24 24.27 -2.93
N LYS A 274 -19.86 24.89 -1.80
CA LYS A 274 -20.09 26.31 -1.55
C LYS A 274 -19.44 27.13 -2.66
N LYS A 275 -20.24 27.95 -3.36
CA LYS A 275 -19.79 28.79 -4.50
C LYS A 275 -19.12 27.99 -5.65
N GLY A 276 -19.45 26.71 -5.82
CA GLY A 276 -18.85 25.91 -6.90
C GLY A 276 -17.40 25.50 -6.67
N ILE A 277 -16.90 25.58 -5.42
CA ILE A 277 -15.49 25.27 -5.10
C ILE A 277 -15.10 23.83 -5.45
N TRP A 278 -16.02 22.87 -5.28
CA TRP A 278 -15.77 21.49 -5.66
C TRP A 278 -15.65 21.35 -7.16
N ASP A 279 -16.55 21.97 -7.93
CA ASP A 279 -16.50 21.89 -9.40
C ASP A 279 -15.22 22.53 -9.96
N HIS A 280 -14.75 23.61 -9.33
CA HIS A 280 -13.48 24.22 -9.66
C HIS A 280 -12.29 23.30 -9.35
N PHE A 281 -12.26 22.72 -8.14
CA PHE A 281 -11.23 21.76 -7.75
C PHE A 281 -11.22 20.54 -8.67
N ASP A 282 -12.38 19.94 -8.93
CA ASP A 282 -12.55 18.74 -9.74
C ASP A 282 -12.04 18.93 -11.17
N ARG A 283 -12.33 20.10 -11.75
CA ARG A 283 -11.77 20.51 -13.04
C ARG A 283 -10.24 20.66 -12.97
N ASN A 284 -9.73 21.35 -11.95
CA ASN A 284 -8.30 21.61 -11.83
C ASN A 284 -7.51 20.31 -11.59
N ILE A 285 -7.95 19.42 -10.69
CA ILE A 285 -7.24 18.17 -10.43
C ILE A 285 -7.28 17.25 -11.65
N SER A 286 -8.41 17.19 -12.37
CA SER A 286 -8.48 16.48 -13.65
C SER A 286 -7.48 17.06 -14.67
N SER A 287 -7.32 18.39 -14.67
CA SER A 287 -6.33 19.10 -15.51
C SER A 287 -4.89 18.72 -15.16
N VAL A 288 -4.58 18.61 -13.87
CA VAL A 288 -3.26 18.16 -13.37
C VAL A 288 -2.96 16.75 -13.88
N PHE A 289 -3.90 15.81 -13.75
CA PHE A 289 -3.71 14.45 -14.27
C PHE A 289 -3.57 14.41 -15.79
N ALA A 290 -4.35 15.21 -16.53
CA ALA A 290 -4.26 15.28 -17.98
C ALA A 290 -2.92 15.84 -18.45
N LEU A 291 -2.42 16.92 -17.82
CA LEU A 291 -1.08 17.44 -18.08
C LEU A 291 -0.02 16.38 -17.77
N GLY A 292 -0.16 15.69 -16.63
CA GLY A 292 0.68 14.57 -16.24
C GLY A 292 0.80 13.47 -17.29
N SER A 293 -0.34 13.03 -17.83
CA SER A 293 -0.39 12.05 -18.90
C SER A 293 0.22 12.57 -20.20
N ASN A 294 0.00 13.85 -20.53
CA ASN A 294 0.62 14.47 -21.70
C ASN A 294 2.15 14.47 -21.59
N LEU A 295 2.68 14.79 -20.41
CA LEU A 295 4.11 14.72 -20.14
C LEU A 295 4.61 13.28 -20.31
N LEU A 296 3.95 12.30 -19.69
CA LEU A 296 4.30 10.89 -19.83
C LEU A 296 4.29 10.40 -21.28
N VAL A 297 3.27 10.73 -22.07
CA VAL A 297 3.20 10.30 -23.48
C VAL A 297 4.31 10.95 -24.31
N ARG A 298 4.72 12.17 -23.97
CA ARG A 298 5.77 12.91 -24.67
C ARG A 298 7.18 12.43 -24.32
N THR A 299 7.45 12.14 -23.04
CA THR A 299 8.82 11.90 -22.54
C THR A 299 9.06 10.46 -22.06
N GLY A 300 8.00 9.73 -21.75
CA GLY A 300 8.06 8.38 -21.20
C GLY A 300 8.73 7.37 -22.14
N PRO A 301 9.35 6.31 -21.59
CA PRO A 301 9.83 5.18 -22.39
C PRO A 301 8.71 4.61 -23.28
N LYS A 302 9.06 4.21 -24.51
CA LYS A 302 8.08 3.77 -25.52
C LYS A 302 7.23 2.60 -25.04
N GLU A 303 7.80 1.71 -24.24
CA GLU A 303 7.13 0.54 -23.65
C GLU A 303 6.02 0.96 -22.68
N VAL A 304 6.30 1.94 -21.81
CA VAL A 304 5.33 2.49 -20.85
C VAL A 304 4.20 3.19 -21.59
N VAL A 305 4.55 4.05 -22.56
CA VAL A 305 3.54 4.77 -23.37
C VAL A 305 2.67 3.78 -24.15
N ARG A 306 3.26 2.71 -24.69
CA ARG A 306 2.51 1.66 -25.40
C ARG A 306 1.57 0.90 -24.46
N ASP A 307 2.04 0.58 -23.26
CA ASP A 307 1.26 -0.11 -22.23
C ASP A 307 0.03 0.70 -21.81
N TYR A 308 0.22 1.98 -21.51
CA TYR A 308 -0.87 2.92 -21.24
C TYR A 308 -1.85 3.02 -22.42
N LYS A 309 -1.36 3.16 -23.65
CA LYS A 309 -2.23 3.17 -24.86
C LYS A 309 -3.01 1.87 -25.05
N LYS A 310 -2.40 0.71 -24.78
CA LYS A 310 -3.09 -0.59 -24.84
C LYS A 310 -4.22 -0.66 -23.83
N ALA A 311 -3.98 -0.19 -22.61
CA ALA A 311 -4.98 -0.11 -21.56
C ALA A 311 -6.17 0.80 -21.91
N ILE A 312 -5.88 2.01 -22.36
CA ILE A 312 -6.86 2.99 -22.87
C ILE A 312 -7.83 2.33 -23.88
N ASN A 313 -7.28 1.54 -24.79
CA ASN A 313 -8.02 0.87 -25.85
C ASN A 313 -8.80 -0.34 -25.32
N LYS A 314 -8.15 -1.17 -24.49
CA LYS A 314 -8.73 -2.41 -23.95
C LYS A 314 -9.99 -2.13 -23.13
N TYR A 315 -9.96 -1.11 -22.28
CA TYR A 315 -11.05 -0.87 -21.34
C TYR A 315 -12.02 0.21 -21.78
N SER A 316 -11.75 0.90 -22.90
CA SER A 316 -12.59 2.01 -23.37
C SER A 316 -12.92 3.01 -22.25
N LEU A 317 -11.92 3.35 -21.41
CA LEU A 317 -12.18 4.19 -20.23
C LEU A 317 -12.84 5.53 -20.62
N PRO A 318 -13.76 6.03 -19.79
CA PRO A 318 -14.23 7.41 -19.94
C PRO A 318 -13.08 8.41 -19.71
N ARG A 319 -13.19 9.59 -20.33
CA ARG A 319 -12.23 10.68 -20.14
C ARG A 319 -12.25 11.18 -18.69
N MET A 320 -11.09 11.53 -18.15
CA MET A 320 -11.00 12.23 -16.86
C MET A 320 -11.23 13.72 -17.09
N ASP A 321 -12.48 14.09 -17.39
CA ASP A 321 -12.85 15.46 -17.75
C ASP A 321 -13.72 16.15 -16.68
N GLY A 322 -14.01 15.48 -15.55
CA GLY A 322 -14.83 15.96 -14.43
C GLY A 322 -16.30 16.31 -14.77
N GLN A 323 -16.61 16.56 -16.06
CA GLN A 323 -17.85 17.18 -16.54
C GLN A 323 -18.30 16.71 -17.94
N ARG A 324 -17.64 15.75 -18.58
CA ARG A 324 -18.01 15.15 -19.88
C ARG A 324 -18.08 16.10 -21.09
N SER A 325 -17.61 17.34 -20.97
CA SER A 325 -17.76 18.39 -22.00
C SER A 325 -16.47 19.09 -22.42
N LEU A 326 -15.38 18.92 -21.68
CA LEU A 326 -14.11 19.58 -21.97
C LEU A 326 -13.26 18.70 -22.90
N ILE A 327 -12.76 19.30 -23.98
CA ILE A 327 -11.80 18.68 -24.90
C ILE A 327 -10.37 19.20 -24.70
N PHE A 328 -10.21 20.34 -24.03
CA PHE A 328 -8.92 20.94 -23.67
C PHE A 328 -9.07 21.88 -22.46
N ILE A 329 -7.95 22.20 -21.83
CA ILE A 329 -7.83 23.24 -20.81
C ILE A 329 -6.98 24.37 -21.37
N GLU A 330 -7.43 25.60 -21.19
CA GLU A 330 -6.63 26.79 -21.43
C GLU A 330 -6.10 27.30 -20.09
N TYR A 331 -4.79 27.23 -19.89
CA TYR A 331 -4.11 27.91 -18.80
C TYR A 331 -3.49 29.19 -19.34
N ARG A 332 -3.83 30.34 -18.77
CA ARG A 332 -3.16 31.60 -19.14
C ARG A 332 -1.90 31.73 -18.31
N ASP A 333 -0.77 31.76 -18.99
CA ASP A 333 0.51 32.03 -18.37
C ASP A 333 0.46 33.38 -17.64
N PRO A 334 0.71 33.42 -16.31
CA PRO A 334 0.63 34.65 -15.54
C PRO A 334 1.64 35.73 -15.95
N LEU A 335 2.77 35.38 -16.57
CA LEU A 335 3.81 36.32 -16.98
C LEU A 335 3.54 36.91 -18.37
N THR A 336 3.11 36.07 -19.30
CA THR A 336 2.96 36.42 -20.72
C THR A 336 1.50 36.69 -21.11
N ALA A 337 0.55 36.34 -20.25
CA ALA A 337 -0.89 36.31 -20.51
C ALA A 337 -1.31 35.43 -21.70
N LEU A 338 -0.38 34.68 -22.29
CA LEU A 338 -0.64 33.83 -23.44
C LEU A 338 -1.38 32.56 -22.99
N PRO A 339 -2.38 32.12 -23.78
CA PRO A 339 -3.08 30.89 -23.50
C PRO A 339 -2.21 29.67 -23.87
N HIS A 340 -1.88 28.85 -22.88
CA HIS A 340 -1.42 27.48 -23.08
C HIS A 340 -2.63 26.56 -23.14
N ARG A 341 -2.83 25.95 -24.31
CA ARG A 341 -3.84 24.93 -24.51
C ARG A 341 -3.25 23.55 -24.26
N PHE A 342 -3.79 22.85 -23.28
CA PHE A 342 -3.51 21.43 -23.04
C PHE A 342 -4.73 20.65 -23.50
N ASP A 343 -4.60 19.87 -24.57
CA ASP A 343 -5.65 18.93 -24.89
C ASP A 343 -5.80 17.97 -23.70
N LEU A 344 -7.04 17.78 -23.26
CA LEU A 344 -7.32 16.75 -22.28
C LEU A 344 -6.97 15.44 -22.97
N MET A 345 -5.91 14.77 -22.50
CA MET A 345 -5.58 13.46 -23.05
C MET A 345 -6.81 12.58 -22.92
N ASP A 346 -7.13 11.86 -23.99
CA ASP A 346 -7.91 10.65 -23.86
C ASP A 346 -7.25 9.82 -22.78
N LYS A 347 -7.88 9.81 -21.60
CA LYS A 347 -7.67 8.81 -20.56
C LYS A 347 -6.24 8.88 -20.00
N ALA A 348 -6.07 9.44 -18.81
CA ALA A 348 -4.98 8.99 -17.94
C ALA A 348 -5.31 7.56 -17.50
N ALA A 349 -5.08 6.58 -18.37
CA ALA A 349 -5.34 5.20 -18.04
C ALA A 349 -4.29 4.75 -17.03
N PRO A 350 -4.69 4.35 -15.82
CA PRO A 350 -3.75 3.79 -14.88
C PRO A 350 -3.43 2.31 -15.18
N LEU A 351 -3.98 1.74 -16.27
CA LEU A 351 -3.84 0.31 -16.53
C LEU A 351 -2.57 0.06 -17.31
N GLY A 352 -1.81 -0.90 -16.82
CA GLY A 352 -0.51 -1.21 -17.35
C GLY A 352 0.31 -2.08 -16.41
N ALA A 353 1.35 -2.70 -16.95
CA ALA A 353 2.43 -3.27 -16.13
C ALA A 353 3.20 -2.19 -15.35
N TYR A 354 3.04 -0.90 -15.72
CA TYR A 354 3.77 0.22 -15.13
C TYR A 354 2.88 1.19 -14.36
N THR A 355 3.41 1.73 -13.26
CA THR A 355 2.86 2.87 -12.53
C THR A 355 3.74 4.08 -12.71
N VAL A 356 3.15 5.27 -12.65
CA VAL A 356 3.87 6.55 -12.66
C VAL A 356 3.38 7.41 -11.50
N SER A 357 4.32 7.96 -10.75
CA SER A 357 4.11 9.03 -9.78
C SER A 357 4.81 10.30 -10.25
N PHE A 358 4.26 11.45 -9.87
CA PHE A 358 4.88 12.74 -10.11
C PHE A 358 4.82 13.59 -8.85
N THR A 359 5.99 13.87 -8.28
CA THR A 359 6.14 14.77 -7.12
C THR A 359 6.22 16.20 -7.62
N THR A 360 5.22 17.01 -7.28
CA THR A 360 5.13 18.42 -7.68
C THR A 360 5.84 19.34 -6.71
N GLY A 361 5.79 19.01 -5.42
CA GLY A 361 6.37 19.80 -4.35
C GLY A 361 6.97 18.91 -3.27
N SER A 362 8.12 19.32 -2.76
CA SER A 362 8.83 18.63 -1.69
C SER A 362 9.61 19.65 -0.85
N LYS A 363 9.67 19.38 0.45
CA LYS A 363 10.47 20.09 1.45
C LYS A 363 11.09 19.08 2.40
N GLY A 364 12.32 19.33 2.81
CA GLY A 364 13.02 18.54 3.83
C GLY A 364 14.48 18.25 3.45
N GLY A 365 14.79 18.10 2.17
CA GLY A 365 16.14 17.69 1.74
C GLY A 365 16.32 16.18 1.72
N LYS A 366 17.53 15.71 1.41
CA LYS A 366 17.83 14.28 1.24
C LYS A 366 17.74 13.55 2.59
N GLU A 367 18.35 14.14 3.60
CA GLU A 367 18.44 13.65 4.97
C GLU A 367 17.08 13.43 5.65
N LYS A 368 16.02 14.05 5.15
CA LYS A 368 14.67 13.94 5.71
C LYS A 368 13.88 12.73 5.22
N GLY A 369 14.47 11.84 4.41
CA GLY A 369 13.79 10.65 3.89
C GLY A 369 12.76 10.97 2.80
N GLY A 370 11.66 10.22 2.76
CA GLY A 370 10.67 10.33 1.68
C GLY A 370 11.20 9.85 0.33
N HIS A 371 12.27 9.06 0.33
CA HIS A 371 12.90 8.51 -0.87
C HIS A 371 12.11 7.34 -1.40
N PHE A 372 12.05 7.20 -2.72
CA PHE A 372 11.37 6.08 -3.36
C PHE A 372 12.37 4.96 -3.66
N TYR A 373 12.00 3.72 -3.39
CA TYR A 373 12.86 2.55 -3.58
C TYR A 373 12.23 1.59 -4.58
N ILE A 374 13.07 1.01 -5.44
CA ILE A 374 12.77 -0.23 -6.17
C ILE A 374 13.65 -1.31 -5.54
N SER A 375 13.13 -1.91 -4.47
CA SER A 375 13.91 -2.66 -3.48
C SER A 375 14.56 -3.91 -4.05
N ASP A 376 13.88 -4.62 -4.96
CA ASP A 376 14.42 -5.82 -5.62
C ASP A 376 15.73 -5.57 -6.38
N TYR A 377 15.96 -4.32 -6.79
CA TYR A 377 17.16 -3.91 -7.53
C TYR A 377 18.13 -3.09 -6.68
N GLY A 378 17.84 -2.85 -5.40
CA GLY A 378 18.65 -1.98 -4.55
C GLY A 378 18.76 -0.55 -5.10
N ILE A 379 17.66 -0.02 -5.66
CA ILE A 379 17.64 1.32 -6.26
C ILE A 379 16.95 2.28 -5.30
N ARG A 380 17.65 3.36 -4.93
CA ARG A 380 17.10 4.51 -4.21
C ARG A 380 16.92 5.67 -5.19
N ILE A 381 15.77 6.32 -5.12
CA ILE A 381 15.45 7.54 -5.86
C ILE A 381 15.17 8.64 -4.83
N GLN A 382 16.06 9.62 -4.77
CA GLN A 382 15.95 10.70 -3.79
C GLN A 382 14.67 11.51 -4.04
N GLY A 383 13.97 11.78 -2.93
CA GLY A 383 12.73 12.55 -2.90
C GLY A 383 12.99 14.02 -3.25
N GLY A 384 12.17 14.60 -4.13
CA GLY A 384 12.35 15.98 -4.56
C GLY A 384 11.19 16.49 -5.42
N SER A 385 11.10 17.81 -5.55
CA SER A 385 10.08 18.48 -6.36
C SER A 385 10.33 18.29 -7.86
N ASN A 386 9.27 18.40 -8.65
CA ASN A 386 9.31 18.30 -10.12
C ASN A 386 9.95 16.99 -10.65
N ARG A 387 9.63 15.87 -10.00
CA ARG A 387 10.22 14.55 -10.30
C ARG A 387 9.17 13.50 -10.63
N MET A 388 9.23 12.97 -11.85
CA MET A 388 8.39 11.87 -12.31
C MET A 388 9.15 10.56 -12.19
N VAL A 389 8.55 9.58 -11.52
CA VAL A 389 9.11 8.24 -11.35
C VAL A 389 8.12 7.25 -11.92
N GLY A 390 8.59 6.34 -12.77
CA GLY A 390 7.79 5.21 -13.23
C GLY A 390 8.50 3.89 -13.00
N TRP A 391 7.74 2.85 -12.69
CA TRP A 391 8.26 1.53 -12.35
C TRP A 391 7.26 0.44 -12.71
N GLN A 392 7.72 -0.80 -12.80
CA GLN A 392 6.85 -1.96 -12.94
C GLN A 392 6.06 -2.22 -11.64
N GLN A 393 4.74 -2.33 -11.72
CA GLN A 393 3.85 -2.51 -10.57
C GLN A 393 4.15 -3.74 -9.72
N GLY A 394 4.68 -4.79 -10.34
CA GLY A 394 4.93 -6.08 -9.71
C GLY A 394 6.23 -6.16 -8.92
N GLU A 395 7.10 -5.16 -9.03
CA GLU A 395 8.39 -5.12 -8.33
C GLU A 395 8.20 -4.58 -6.90
N LEU A 396 8.99 -5.04 -5.95
CA LEU A 396 8.98 -4.51 -4.59
C LEU A 396 9.43 -3.05 -4.60
N HIS A 397 8.59 -2.18 -4.04
CA HIS A 397 8.83 -0.75 -3.98
C HIS A 397 8.18 -0.13 -2.75
N GLY A 398 8.68 1.03 -2.36
CA GLY A 398 8.17 1.76 -1.20
C GLY A 398 8.76 3.16 -1.11
N THR A 399 8.23 3.95 -0.18
CA THR A 399 8.78 5.25 0.17
C THR A 399 9.29 5.19 1.60
N SER A 400 10.49 5.71 1.88
CA SER A 400 11.02 5.75 3.25
C SER A 400 10.22 6.68 4.15
N ILE A 401 10.22 6.35 5.45
CA ILE A 401 9.65 7.18 6.51
C ILE A 401 10.38 8.53 6.54
N PRO A 402 9.64 9.65 6.56
CA PRO A 402 10.26 10.95 6.68
C PRO A 402 10.80 11.17 8.09
N ASP A 403 11.94 11.86 8.21
CA ASP A 403 12.47 12.29 9.48
C ASP A 403 11.68 13.51 10.00
N ILE A 404 10.60 13.25 10.74
CA ILE A 404 9.78 14.28 11.38
C ILE A 404 9.67 14.04 12.88
N ASP A 405 9.46 15.12 13.62
CA ASP A 405 9.36 15.09 15.09
C ASP A 405 8.05 14.46 15.57
N ASP A 406 6.95 14.68 14.83
CA ASP A 406 5.61 14.20 15.18
C ASP A 406 4.94 13.53 13.97
N PHE A 407 4.95 12.20 13.95
CA PHE A 407 4.25 11.39 12.95
C PHE A 407 2.72 11.50 13.02
N GLY A 408 2.17 12.00 14.13
CA GLY A 408 0.75 12.28 14.29
C GLY A 408 0.33 13.60 13.63
N ASN A 409 1.28 14.48 13.31
CA ASN A 409 1.00 15.72 12.61
C ASN A 409 0.87 15.45 11.09
N PRO A 410 -0.32 15.63 10.49
CA PRO A 410 -0.51 15.41 9.06
C PRO A 410 0.17 16.47 8.18
N ASN A 411 0.58 17.61 8.77
CA ASN A 411 1.23 18.72 8.07
C ASN A 411 2.44 19.22 8.88
N PRO A 412 3.54 18.46 8.95
CA PRO A 412 4.74 18.91 9.62
C PRO A 412 5.30 20.16 8.93
N GLY A 413 5.76 21.13 9.71
CA GLY A 413 6.20 22.43 9.18
C GLY A 413 7.51 22.35 8.41
N ASP A 414 8.33 21.34 8.65
CA ASP A 414 9.68 21.17 8.13
C ASP A 414 9.78 20.11 7.02
N PHE A 415 8.72 19.32 6.78
CA PHE A 415 8.68 18.30 5.73
C PHE A 415 7.35 18.30 4.98
N PHE A 416 7.41 18.14 3.66
CA PHE A 416 6.26 17.63 2.90
C PHE A 416 6.76 16.97 1.62
N GLN A 417 5.98 16.03 1.11
CA GLN A 417 6.14 15.50 -0.25
C GLN A 417 4.76 15.35 -0.86
N ARG A 418 4.48 16.17 -1.87
CA ARG A 418 3.19 16.26 -2.55
C ARG A 418 3.34 15.88 -4.01
N GLY A 419 2.38 15.11 -4.48
CA GLY A 419 2.35 14.65 -5.84
C GLY A 419 1.05 13.93 -6.15
N TYR A 420 0.96 13.41 -7.36
CA TYR A 420 -0.07 12.44 -7.71
C TYR A 420 0.57 11.15 -8.18
N CYS A 421 -0.20 10.07 -8.12
CA CYS A 421 0.17 8.78 -8.67
C CYS A 421 -0.96 8.27 -9.54
N GLN A 422 -0.62 7.76 -10.73
CA GLN A 422 -1.56 7.10 -11.62
C GLN A 422 -1.50 5.60 -11.33
N VAL A 423 -2.43 5.12 -10.49
CA VAL A 423 -2.53 3.71 -10.07
C VAL A 423 -3.91 3.16 -10.32
N GLU A 424 -3.97 1.88 -10.67
CA GLU A 424 -5.22 1.19 -10.95
C GLU A 424 -5.58 0.23 -9.82
N SER A 425 -6.85 0.27 -9.40
CA SER A 425 -7.39 -0.82 -8.60
C SER A 425 -7.64 -2.04 -9.46
N LYS A 426 -7.19 -3.22 -9.02
CA LYS A 426 -7.51 -4.53 -9.63
C LYS A 426 -9.02 -4.78 -9.86
N GLN A 427 -9.89 -4.00 -9.20
CA GLN A 427 -11.35 -4.10 -9.34
C GLN A 427 -11.93 -3.22 -10.46
N LEU A 428 -11.21 -2.17 -10.88
CA LEU A 428 -11.67 -1.19 -11.85
C LEU A 428 -12.02 -1.82 -13.22
N PRO A 429 -11.23 -2.77 -13.78
CA PRO A 429 -11.53 -3.39 -15.07
C PRO A 429 -12.90 -4.03 -15.11
N LYS A 430 -13.21 -4.80 -14.07
CA LYS A 430 -14.48 -5.50 -13.94
C LYS A 430 -15.63 -4.51 -13.72
N ALA A 431 -15.41 -3.44 -12.98
CA ALA A 431 -16.41 -2.39 -12.81
C ALA A 431 -16.73 -1.66 -14.13
N ILE A 432 -15.72 -1.41 -14.97
CA ILE A 432 -15.90 -0.82 -16.30
C ILE A 432 -16.63 -1.77 -17.22
N GLN A 433 -16.21 -3.03 -17.28
CA GLN A 433 -16.88 -4.04 -18.10
C GLN A 433 -18.36 -4.14 -17.75
N ASN A 434 -18.69 -4.25 -16.45
CA ASN A 434 -20.07 -4.28 -15.98
C ASN A 434 -20.84 -3.01 -16.38
N HIS A 435 -20.19 -1.84 -16.38
CA HIS A 435 -20.81 -0.59 -16.80
C HIS A 435 -21.13 -0.60 -18.30
N VAL A 436 -20.18 -1.03 -19.13
CA VAL A 436 -20.34 -1.10 -20.58
C VAL A 436 -21.41 -2.11 -20.98
N GLU A 437 -21.45 -3.28 -20.34
CA GLU A 437 -22.48 -4.30 -20.57
C GLU A 437 -23.89 -3.78 -20.22
N ARG A 438 -24.00 -2.96 -19.17
CA ARG A 438 -25.29 -2.48 -18.67
C ARG A 438 -25.81 -1.24 -19.42
N TYR A 439 -24.93 -0.36 -19.87
CA TYR A 439 -25.29 0.97 -20.39
C TYR A 439 -24.78 1.25 -21.81
N GLY A 440 -24.04 0.33 -22.43
CA GLY A 440 -23.34 0.57 -23.69
C GLY A 440 -21.96 1.21 -23.51
N ARG A 441 -21.24 1.46 -24.61
CA ARG A 441 -19.97 2.21 -24.54
C ARG A 441 -20.26 3.64 -24.07
N ALA A 442 -19.48 4.09 -23.09
CA ALA A 442 -19.53 5.45 -22.56
C ALA A 442 -19.05 6.48 -23.58
#